data_AF-A0A2M7T1N4-F1
#
_entry.id   AF-A0A2M7T1N4-F1
#
_cell.length_a   1.000
_cell.length_b   1.000
_cell.length_c   1.000
_cell.angle_alpha   90.00
_cell.angle_beta   90.00
_cell.angle_gamma   90.00
#
_symmetry.space_group_name_H-M   'P 1'
#
loop_
_entity.id
_entity.type
_entity.pdbx_description
1 polymer ?
#
loop_
_entity_poly.entity_id
_entity_poly.type
_entity_poly.pdbx_seq_one_letter_code
_entity_poly.pdbx_strand_id
1 'polypeptide(L)' 'MLAVRLPKNMEEALNLLAARTNRSKSYYVKQALEVFLEDKADYELAAEAYKEHLASGGKTYSFDDVMQQNGLNANNEG' A
#
# COMPACT_ATOMS: atom_id res chain seq x y z
N MET A 1 17.85 -14.96 -13.76
CA MET A 1 18.04 -13.50 -13.93
C MET A 1 16.86 -12.98 -14.74
N LEU A 2 16.12 -11.98 -14.22
CA LEU A 2 14.92 -11.45 -14.87
C LEU A 2 15.30 -10.29 -15.80
N ALA A 3 14.83 -10.33 -17.05
CA ALA A 3 14.99 -9.24 -18.01
C ALA A 3 13.62 -8.64 -18.32
N VAL A 4 13.48 -7.33 -18.14
CA VAL A 4 12.25 -6.57 -18.42
C VAL A 4 12.56 -5.46 -19.41
N ARG A 5 11.67 -5.27 -20.39
CA ARG A 5 11.75 -4.13 -21.31
C ARG A 5 11.08 -2.94 -20.67
N LEU A 6 11.81 -1.84 -20.53
CA LEU A 6 11.29 -0.59 -20.02
C LEU A 6 10.96 0.36 -21.19
N PRO A 7 9.86 1.12 -21.09
CA PRO A 7 9.65 2.29 -21.93
C PRO A 7 10.83 3.26 -21.84
N LYS A 8 11.15 3.94 -22.95
CA LYS A 8 12.32 4.82 -23.06
C LYS A 8 12.38 5.88 -21.95
N ASN A 9 11.26 6.51 -21.63
CA ASN A 9 11.16 7.53 -20.58
C ASN A 9 11.48 6.96 -19.18
N MET A 10 11.06 5.73 -18.88
CA MET A 10 11.38 5.08 -17.60
C MET A 10 12.87 4.72 -17.53
N GLU A 11 13.45 4.24 -18.63
CA GLU A 11 14.88 3.95 -18.68
C GLU A 11 15.72 5.22 -18.47
N GLU A 12 15.35 6.33 -19.12
CA GLU A 12 15.99 7.63 -18.93
C GLU A 12 15.89 8.12 -17.47
N ALA A 13 14.71 8.05 -16.86
CA ALA A 13 14.51 8.42 -15.46
C ALA A 13 15.36 7.54 -14.51
N LEU A 14 15.40 6.23 -14.76
CA LEU A 14 16.19 5.28 -13.97
C LEU A 14 17.70 5.53 -14.13
N ASN A 15 18.17 5.85 -15.34
CA ASN A 15 19.55 6.24 -15.60
C ASN A 15 19.94 7.51 -14.83
N LEU A 16 19.11 8.55 -14.88
CA LEU A 16 19.35 9.81 -14.17
C LEU A 16 19.37 9.61 -12.64
N LEU A 17 18.42 8.83 -12.11
CA LEU A 17 18.37 8.53 -10.68
C LEU A 17 19.61 7.78 -10.22
N ALA A 18 20.00 6.73 -10.93
CA ALA A 18 21.20 5.95 -10.66
C ALA A 18 22.48 6.80 -10.69
N ALA A 19 22.63 7.66 -11.70
CA ALA A 19 23.77 8.54 -11.83
C ALA A 19 23.85 9.58 -10.70
N ARG A 20 22.72 10.20 -10.35
CA ARG A 20 22.65 11.24 -9.31
C ARG A 20 22.99 10.71 -7.92
N THR A 21 22.63 9.47 -7.62
CA THR A 21 22.79 8.89 -6.27
C THR A 21 23.98 7.96 -6.14
N ASN A 22 24.75 7.78 -7.22
CA ASN A 22 25.86 6.82 -7.30
C ASN A 22 25.43 5.40 -6.89
N ARG A 23 24.29 4.94 -7.41
CA ARG A 23 23.75 3.59 -7.19
C ARG A 23 23.48 2.90 -8.51
N SER A 24 23.45 1.57 -8.51
CA SER A 24 23.11 0.81 -9.70
C SER A 24 21.61 0.88 -10.02
N LYS A 25 21.26 0.73 -11.30
CA LYS A 25 19.86 0.60 -11.71
C LYS A 25 19.15 -0.56 -11.02
N SER A 26 19.85 -1.69 -10.87
CA SER A 26 19.34 -2.89 -10.22
C SER A 26 18.97 -2.65 -8.75
N TYR A 27 19.65 -1.73 -8.05
CA TYR A 27 19.27 -1.34 -6.69
C TYR A 27 17.85 -0.77 -6.66
N TYR A 28 17.57 0.20 -7.53
CA TYR A 28 16.24 0.82 -7.61
C TYR A 28 15.16 -0.11 -8.13
N VAL A 29 15.48 -0.96 -9.12
CA VAL A 29 14.53 -1.97 -9.61
C VAL A 29 14.18 -2.95 -8.49
N LYS A 30 15.17 -3.38 -7.69
CA LYS A 30 14.92 -4.24 -6.53
C LYS A 30 14.02 -3.56 -5.50
N GLN A 31 14.31 -2.31 -5.12
CA GLN A 31 13.47 -1.57 -4.18
C GLN A 31 12.04 -1.38 -4.70
N ALA A 32 11.87 -1.03 -5.97
CA ALA A 32 10.54 -0.87 -6.56
C ALA A 32 9.75 -2.18 -6.57
N LEU A 33 10.43 -3.32 -6.81
CA LEU A 33 9.81 -4.63 -6.72
C LEU A 33 9.44 -5.01 -5.29
N GLU A 34 10.29 -4.72 -4.31
CA GLU A 34 10.00 -4.96 -2.88
C GLU A 34 8.74 -4.21 -2.46
N VAL A 35 8.68 -2.90 -2.72
CA VAL A 35 7.51 -2.05 -2.40
C VAL A 35 6.26 -2.54 -3.13
N PHE A 36 6.35 -2.84 -4.43
CA PHE A 36 5.19 -3.33 -5.19
C PHE A 36 4.64 -4.65 -4.64
N LEU A 37 5.52 -5.58 -4.25
CA LEU A 37 5.11 -6.87 -3.70
C LEU A 37 4.47 -6.72 -2.32
N GLU A 38 5.00 -5.84 -1.47
CA GLU A 38 4.42 -5.51 -0.16
C GLU A 38 3.03 -4.89 -0.32
N ASP A 39 2.90 -3.82 -1.12
CA ASP A 39 1.61 -3.16 -1.40
C ASP A 39 0.57 -4.15 -1.97
N LYS A 40 1.03 -5.05 -2.85
CA LYS A 40 0.16 -6.06 -3.47
C LYS A 40 -0.29 -7.12 -2.48
N ALA A 41 0.59 -7.58 -1.60
CA ALA A 41 0.26 -8.55 -0.56
C ALA A 41 -0.74 -7.95 0.44
N ASP A 42 -0.53 -6.72 0.89
CA ASP A 42 -1.43 -6.03 1.81
C ASP A 42 -2.81 -5.81 1.21
N TYR A 43 -2.88 -5.39 -0.06
CA TYR A 43 -4.14 -5.26 -0.78
C TYR A 43 -4.89 -6.59 -0.89
N GLU A 44 -4.19 -7.68 -1.24
CA GLU A 44 -4.81 -8.99 -1.38
C GLU A 44 -5.34 -9.51 -0.05
N LEU A 45 -4.57 -9.37 1.03
CA LEU A 45 -4.98 -9.74 2.38
C LEU A 45 -6.22 -8.95 2.82
N ALA A 46 -6.22 -7.63 2.62
CA ALA A 46 -7.36 -6.78 2.96
C ALA A 46 -8.61 -7.14 2.14
N ALA A 47 -8.43 -7.42 0.85
CA ALA A 47 -9.53 -7.81 -0.03
C ALA A 47 -10.13 -9.17 0.35
N GLU A 48 -9.30 -10.12 0.78
CA GLU A 48 -9.75 -11.42 1.29
C GLU A 48 -10.52 -11.26 2.60
N ALA A 49 -9.95 -10.55 3.59
CA ALA A 49 -10.61 -10.28 4.86
C ALA A 49 -11.97 -9.58 4.67
N TYR A 50 -12.06 -8.61 3.74
CA TYR A 50 -13.31 -7.95 3.42
C TYR A 50 -14.36 -8.89 2.82
N LYS A 51 -13.95 -9.79 1.91
CA LYS A 51 -14.85 -10.81 1.34
C LYS A 51 -15.39 -11.75 2.42
N GLU A 52 -14.53 -12.22 3.33
CA GLU A 52 -14.94 -13.07 4.46
C GLU A 52 -15.91 -12.34 5.39
N HIS A 53 -15.66 -11.06 5.68
CA HIS A 53 -16.56 -10.24 6.47
C HIS A 53 -17.95 -10.13 5.85
N LEU A 54 -18.03 -9.85 4.54
CA LEU A 54 -19.30 -9.83 3.81
C LEU A 54 -20.00 -11.19 3.81
N ALA A 55 -19.25 -12.28 3.62
CA ALA A 55 -19.80 -13.64 3.60
C ALA A 55 -20.31 -14.10 4.97
N SER A 56 -19.66 -13.68 6.05
CA SER A 56 -20.08 -14.01 7.42
C SER A 56 -21.30 -13.20 7.90
N GLY A 57 -21.70 -12.15 7.17
CA GLY A 57 -22.75 -11.23 7.61
C GLY A 57 -22.35 -10.42 8.84
N GLY A 58 -21.05 -10.17 9.02
CA GLY A 58 -20.51 -9.45 10.17
C GLY A 58 -21.12 -8.05 10.32
N LYS A 59 -21.29 -7.60 11.56
CA LYS A 59 -21.78 -6.24 11.85
C LYS A 59 -20.70 -5.22 11.47
N THR A 60 -21.07 -4.24 10.65
CA THR A 60 -20.32 -3.01 10.45
C THR A 60 -20.86 -1.93 11.36
N TYR A 61 -19.99 -1.08 11.89
CA TYR A 61 -20.37 0.10 12.66
C TYR A 61 -19.91 1.36 11.93
N SER A 62 -20.69 2.43 11.99
CA SER A 62 -20.22 3.72 11.52
C SER A 62 -19.13 4.26 12.47
N PHE A 63 -18.36 5.24 12.00
CA PHE A 63 -17.38 5.91 12.86
C PHE A 63 -18.03 6.50 14.11
N ASP A 64 -19.20 7.15 13.95
CA ASP A 64 -19.96 7.74 15.06
C ASP A 64 -20.44 6.68 16.07
N ASP A 65 -20.91 5.52 15.59
CA ASP A 65 -21.33 4.40 16.46
C ASP A 65 -20.16 3.91 17.31
N VAL A 66 -18.98 3.74 16.70
CA VAL A 66 -17.76 3.29 17.40
C VAL A 66 -17.31 4.34 18.42
N MET A 67 -17.30 5.62 18.04
CA MET A 67 -16.90 6.71 18.93
C MET A 67 -17.85 6.86 20.12
N GLN A 68 -19.16 6.68 19.91
CA GLN A 68 -20.15 6.66 20.97
C GLN A 68 -19.96 5.47 21.91
N GLN A 69 -19.76 4.26 21.36
CA GLN A 69 -19.56 3.03 22.15
C GLN A 69 -18.31 3.10 23.03
N ASN A 70 -17.28 3.84 22.60
CA ASN A 70 -16.02 3.98 23.32
C ASN A 70 -15.92 5.28 24.14
N GLY A 71 -16.98 6.12 24.18
CA GLY A 71 -17.00 7.36 24.94
C GLY A 71 -16.08 8.47 24.41
N LEU A 72 -15.75 8.42 23.12
CA LEU A 72 -14.80 9.33 22.47
C LEU A 72 -15.46 10.48 21.70
N ASN A 73 -16.79 10.60 21.72
CA ASN A 73 -17.49 11.70 21.04
C ASN A 73 -17.11 13.06 21.64
N ALA A 74 -16.82 14.03 20.75
CA ALA A 74 -16.33 15.39 21.05
C ALA A 74 -17.28 16.30 21.87
N ASN A 75 -18.25 15.73 22.58
CA ASN A 75 -19.21 16.44 23.43
C ASN A 75 -18.86 16.30 24.94
N ASN A 76 -17.61 15.98 25.27
CA ASN A 76 -17.11 15.88 26.65
C ASN A 76 -16.06 16.97 26.97
N GLU A 77 -16.26 18.19 26.46
CA GLU A 77 -15.67 19.40 27.05
C GLU A 77 -16.83 20.29 27.47
N GLY A 78 -16.89 20.59 28.78
CA GLY A 78 -17.97 21.35 29.43
C GLY A 78 -17.89 22.85 29.25
#